data_AF-T1WV46-F1
#
_entry.id   AF-T1WV46-F1
#
_cell.length_a   1.000
_cell.length_b   1.000
_cell.length_c   1.000
_cell.angle_alpha   90.00
_cell.angle_beta   90.00
_cell.angle_gamma   90.00
#
_symmetry.space_group_name_H-M   'P 1'
#
loop_
_entity.id
_entity.type
_entity.pdbx_description
1 polymer ?
#
loop_
_entity_poly.entity_id
_entity_poly.type
_entity_poly.pdbx_seq_one_letter_code
_entity_poly.pdbx_strand_id
1 'polypeptide(L)'
;YYDTLDKSSLGLIKARVETYAGIIFATWAKDAPSLEAYLGDARWYLDTVFNRRDGGMQALGPMKWLEPVNWKTLVDNCSDNYHVPTSHLSSARVQTRFLGRPRLSHEDQFASPNKHAFVNGHAITFRDADDNMPRYVHGMSSETIRLFQEYHDTTTPEVEQRLGTLRARRVQLANHSIFPNGILGLRLALPRGPLKTEFWHFVLVDRDMPEEIKRAVRIGSQANNGAAGMFDQDD
;
A
#
# COMPACT_ATOMS: atom_id res chain seq x y z
N TYR A 1 -42.75 24.60 8.52
CA TYR A 1 -42.93 23.97 7.21
C TYR A 1 -44.34 23.43 6.95
N TYR A 2 -45.37 23.69 7.79
CA TYR A 2 -46.77 23.34 7.52
C TYR A 2 -47.01 21.92 6.94
N ASP A 3 -46.18 20.94 7.31
CA ASP A 3 -46.13 19.58 6.72
C ASP A 3 -46.04 19.50 5.18
N THR A 4 -45.64 20.59 4.52
CA THR A 4 -45.46 20.68 3.06
C THR A 4 -44.06 20.27 2.59
N LEU A 5 -43.12 20.12 3.53
CA LEU A 5 -41.75 19.72 3.21
C LEU A 5 -41.68 18.19 3.11
N ASP A 6 -41.61 17.68 1.89
CA ASP A 6 -41.33 16.27 1.63
C ASP A 6 -39.86 15.94 1.96
N LYS A 7 -39.62 15.54 3.20
CA LYS A 7 -38.28 15.16 3.67
C LYS A 7 -37.74 13.92 2.92
N SER A 8 -38.61 13.08 2.35
CA SER A 8 -38.19 11.85 1.68
C SER A 8 -37.48 12.10 0.35
N SER A 9 -37.81 13.18 -0.35
CA SER A 9 -37.13 13.61 -1.59
C SER A 9 -35.87 14.45 -1.35
N LEU A 10 -35.58 14.84 -0.10
CA LEU A 10 -34.45 15.70 0.28
C LEU A 10 -33.28 14.93 0.92
N GLY A 11 -33.26 13.61 0.76
CA GLY A 11 -32.13 12.79 1.23
C GLY A 11 -30.83 13.17 0.52
N LEU A 12 -29.71 13.07 1.24
CA LEU A 12 -28.39 13.18 0.63
C LEU A 12 -28.22 12.13 -0.47
N ILE A 13 -27.53 12.50 -1.56
CA ILE A 13 -27.22 11.58 -2.65
C ILE A 13 -26.33 10.46 -2.08
N LYS A 14 -26.76 9.21 -2.26
CA LYS A 14 -26.07 8.02 -1.73
C LYS A 14 -25.24 7.35 -2.83
N ALA A 15 -23.97 7.11 -2.54
CA ALA A 15 -23.15 6.22 -3.35
C ALA A 15 -23.47 4.75 -3.02
N ARG A 16 -23.23 3.83 -3.96
CA ARG A 16 -23.15 2.41 -3.64
C ARG A 16 -21.83 2.16 -2.91
N VAL A 17 -21.89 1.52 -1.75
CA VAL A 17 -20.74 1.30 -0.88
C VAL A 17 -20.57 -0.20 -0.65
N GLU A 18 -19.35 -0.67 -0.83
CA GLU A 18 -18.96 -2.06 -0.60
C GLU A 18 -17.60 -2.07 0.11
N THR A 19 -17.32 -3.13 0.88
CA THR A 19 -16.11 -3.23 1.69
C THR A 19 -15.33 -4.49 1.30
N TYR A 20 -14.02 -4.38 1.13
CA TYR A 20 -13.12 -5.50 0.94
C TYR A 20 -11.95 -5.40 1.93
N ALA A 21 -11.74 -6.44 2.73
CA ALA A 21 -10.66 -6.49 3.73
C ALA A 21 -10.59 -5.26 4.66
N GLY A 22 -11.74 -4.67 5.00
CA GLY A 22 -11.85 -3.44 5.80
C GLY A 22 -11.67 -2.12 5.03
N ILE A 23 -11.26 -2.17 3.76
CA ILE A 23 -11.20 -1.00 2.87
C ILE A 23 -12.59 -0.72 2.31
N ILE A 24 -13.05 0.52 2.46
CA ILE A 24 -14.35 0.97 1.97
C ILE A 24 -14.20 1.55 0.57
N PHE A 25 -14.93 0.99 -0.39
CA PHE A 25 -15.03 1.49 -1.76
C PHE A 25 -16.43 2.09 -1.98
N ALA A 26 -16.49 3.11 -2.82
CA ALA A 26 -17.74 3.76 -3.17
C ALA A 26 -17.79 4.08 -4.67
N THR A 27 -18.97 3.94 -5.26
CA THR A 27 -19.23 4.32 -6.65
C THR A 27 -20.58 5.01 -6.79
N TRP A 28 -20.65 6.00 -7.68
CA TRP A 28 -21.90 6.63 -8.08
C TRP A 28 -22.57 5.90 -9.25
N ALA A 29 -21.84 5.04 -9.97
CA ALA A 29 -22.36 4.26 -11.08
C ALA A 29 -23.23 3.11 -10.56
N LYS A 30 -24.52 3.14 -10.90
CA LYS A 30 -25.50 2.15 -10.42
C LYS A 30 -25.31 0.78 -11.09
N ASP A 31 -24.84 0.79 -12.32
CA ASP A 31 -24.58 -0.34 -13.21
C ASP A 31 -23.14 -0.88 -13.10
N ALA A 32 -22.32 -0.31 -12.21
CA ALA A 32 -20.96 -0.82 -11.97
C ALA A 32 -20.98 -2.30 -11.52
N PRO A 33 -19.97 -3.11 -11.89
CA PRO A 33 -19.83 -4.47 -11.39
C PRO A 33 -19.71 -4.49 -9.86
N SER A 34 -19.96 -5.62 -9.21
CA SER A 34 -19.68 -5.77 -7.77
C SER A 34 -18.21 -5.47 -7.47
N LEU A 35 -17.89 -5.07 -6.24
CA LEU A 35 -16.51 -4.83 -5.81
C LEU A 35 -15.64 -6.08 -6.00
N GLU A 36 -16.23 -7.26 -5.79
CA GLU A 36 -15.58 -8.53 -6.06
C GLU A 36 -15.15 -8.69 -7.52
N ALA A 37 -16.07 -8.44 -8.46
CA ALA A 37 -15.79 -8.53 -9.89
C ALA A 37 -14.87 -7.41 -10.37
N TYR A 38 -14.96 -6.22 -9.77
CA TYR A 38 -14.05 -5.11 -10.02
C TYR A 38 -12.61 -5.46 -9.68
N LEU A 39 -12.35 -5.92 -8.45
CA LEU A 39 -11.01 -6.31 -8.02
C LEU A 39 -10.51 -7.57 -8.74
N GLY A 40 -11.42 -8.50 -9.06
CA GLY A 40 -11.09 -9.75 -9.75
C GLY A 40 -10.01 -10.54 -9.02
N ASP A 41 -9.04 -11.07 -9.78
CA ASP A 41 -7.91 -11.84 -9.26
C ASP A 41 -6.85 -10.99 -8.55
N ALA A 42 -6.95 -9.64 -8.59
CA ALA A 42 -6.07 -8.79 -7.80
C ALA A 42 -6.19 -9.11 -6.30
N ARG A 43 -7.40 -9.52 -5.86
CA ARG A 43 -7.67 -9.96 -4.49
C ARG A 43 -6.70 -11.03 -3.99
N TRP A 44 -6.29 -11.95 -4.86
CA TRP A 44 -5.35 -13.02 -4.49
C TRP A 44 -4.03 -12.47 -3.96
N TYR A 45 -3.55 -11.36 -4.53
CA TYR A 45 -2.35 -10.66 -4.11
C TYR A 45 -2.63 -9.68 -2.96
N LEU A 46 -3.72 -8.93 -3.03
CA LEU A 46 -4.12 -7.94 -2.01
C LEU A 46 -4.36 -8.62 -0.65
N ASP A 47 -4.87 -9.85 -0.64
CA ASP A 47 -5.07 -10.62 0.59
C ASP A 47 -3.78 -10.78 1.41
N THR A 48 -2.60 -10.82 0.77
CA THR A 48 -1.30 -10.98 1.45
C THR A 48 -0.93 -9.79 2.34
N VAL A 49 -1.59 -8.65 2.14
CA VAL A 49 -1.40 -7.43 2.95
C VAL A 49 -2.68 -7.09 3.70
N PHE A 50 -3.78 -6.83 2.99
CA PHE A 50 -5.00 -6.25 3.57
C PHE A 50 -5.85 -7.25 4.34
N ASN A 51 -5.78 -8.53 3.97
CA ASN A 51 -6.61 -9.59 4.53
C ASN A 51 -5.76 -10.72 5.13
N ARG A 52 -4.53 -10.41 5.55
CA ARG A 52 -3.55 -11.43 5.94
C ARG A 52 -3.85 -12.14 7.27
N ARG A 53 -4.63 -11.48 8.14
CA ARG A 53 -4.93 -11.93 9.52
C ARG A 53 -6.36 -11.61 9.91
N ASP A 54 -6.90 -12.37 10.87
CA ASP A 54 -8.28 -12.25 11.36
C ASP A 54 -8.53 -10.92 12.10
N GLY A 55 -7.50 -10.40 12.79
CA GLY A 55 -7.57 -9.11 13.46
C GLY A 55 -7.75 -7.92 12.51
N GLY A 56 -7.47 -8.10 11.21
CA GLY A 56 -7.53 -7.08 10.18
C GLY A 56 -6.48 -5.99 10.33
N MET A 57 -6.53 -5.00 9.44
CA MET A 57 -5.62 -3.85 9.45
C MET A 57 -6.21 -2.62 10.11
N GLN A 58 -5.32 -1.74 10.56
CA GLN A 58 -5.59 -0.38 10.96
C GLN A 58 -4.81 0.58 10.05
N ALA A 59 -5.52 1.58 9.52
CA ALA A 59 -4.91 2.69 8.80
C ALA A 59 -4.60 3.85 9.77
N LEU A 60 -3.36 4.29 9.80
CA LEU A 60 -2.87 5.43 10.58
C LEU A 60 -2.70 6.65 9.66
N GLY A 61 -3.32 7.78 10.00
CA GLY A 61 -3.29 9.02 9.21
C GLY A 61 -4.68 9.45 8.73
N PRO A 62 -4.81 10.07 7.54
CA PRO A 62 -3.77 10.26 6.52
C PRO A 62 -2.89 11.49 6.77
N MET A 63 -1.66 11.44 6.28
CA MET A 63 -0.90 12.64 5.93
C MET A 63 -1.38 13.12 4.55
N LYS A 64 -1.52 14.44 4.36
CA LYS A 64 -2.03 15.03 3.13
C LYS A 64 -1.13 16.14 2.63
N TRP A 65 -0.87 16.17 1.33
CA TRP A 65 -0.17 17.26 0.68
C TRP A 65 -0.66 17.47 -0.76
N LEU A 66 -0.19 18.55 -1.39
CA LEU A 66 -0.55 18.92 -2.74
C LEU A 66 0.67 18.86 -3.63
N GLU A 67 0.51 18.27 -4.80
CA GLU A 67 1.55 18.18 -5.82
C GLU A 67 1.08 18.79 -7.14
N PRO A 68 1.95 19.55 -7.84
CA PRO A 68 1.64 20.17 -9.12
C PRO A 68 1.77 19.18 -10.30
N VAL A 69 1.21 17.98 -10.15
CA VAL A 69 1.30 16.90 -11.14
C VAL A 69 -0.08 16.28 -11.39
N ASN A 70 -0.25 15.68 -12.56
CA ASN A 70 -1.43 14.86 -12.84
C ASN A 70 -1.42 13.58 -12.02
N TRP A 71 -2.57 13.20 -11.46
CA TRP A 71 -2.71 12.01 -10.61
C TRP A 71 -2.23 10.71 -11.29
N LYS A 72 -2.32 10.63 -12.62
CA LYS A 72 -1.89 9.44 -13.38
C LYS A 72 -0.39 9.19 -13.27
N THR A 73 0.43 10.24 -13.15
CA THR A 73 1.89 10.09 -13.03
C THR A 73 2.27 9.31 -11.78
N LEU A 74 1.60 9.59 -10.66
CA LEU A 74 1.82 8.92 -9.37
C LEU A 74 1.35 7.45 -9.41
N VAL A 75 0.24 7.20 -10.11
CA VAL A 75 -0.29 5.84 -10.30
C VAL A 75 0.60 5.00 -11.22
N ASP A 76 1.14 5.61 -12.27
CA ASP A 76 2.04 4.96 -13.23
C ASP A 76 3.39 4.61 -12.59
N ASN A 77 3.96 5.53 -11.81
CA ASN A 77 5.18 5.32 -11.02
C ASN A 77 5.10 4.05 -10.13
N CYS A 78 3.92 3.67 -9.65
CA CYS A 78 3.76 2.45 -8.83
C CYS A 78 4.15 1.15 -9.56
N SER A 79 4.19 1.13 -10.88
CA SER A 79 4.64 -0.03 -11.66
C SER A 79 6.05 0.16 -12.23
N ASP A 80 6.60 1.35 -12.08
CA ASP A 80 7.93 1.70 -12.55
C ASP A 80 8.96 1.34 -11.47
N ASN A 81 9.60 0.18 -11.58
CA ASN A 81 10.79 -0.11 -10.76
C ASN A 81 12.09 0.37 -11.43
N TYR A 82 12.02 0.82 -12.69
CA TYR A 82 13.18 1.25 -13.47
C TYR A 82 13.74 2.58 -12.95
N HIS A 83 12.89 3.47 -12.42
CA HIS A 83 13.34 4.73 -11.84
C HIS A 83 14.19 4.54 -10.57
N VAL A 84 13.99 3.45 -9.81
CA VAL A 84 14.53 3.28 -8.45
C VAL A 84 16.06 3.47 -8.37
N PRO A 85 16.90 2.86 -9.24
CA PRO A 85 18.35 3.08 -9.19
C PRO A 85 18.79 4.48 -9.63
N THR A 86 17.90 5.24 -10.28
CA THR A 86 18.16 6.58 -10.83
C THR A 86 17.69 7.68 -9.88
N SER A 87 16.37 7.78 -9.67
CA SER A 87 15.77 8.88 -8.88
C SER A 87 16.22 8.80 -7.43
N HIS A 88 16.25 7.60 -6.85
CA HIS A 88 16.58 7.40 -5.44
C HIS A 88 18.07 7.15 -5.16
N LEU A 89 18.96 7.51 -6.09
CA LEU A 89 20.40 7.27 -5.94
C LEU A 89 20.99 7.95 -4.69
N SER A 90 20.49 9.13 -4.35
CA SER A 90 20.82 9.86 -3.12
C SER A 90 20.51 9.02 -1.87
N SER A 91 19.27 8.55 -1.78
CA SER A 91 18.75 7.71 -0.70
C SER A 91 19.49 6.37 -0.63
N ALA A 92 19.75 5.72 -1.76
CA ALA A 92 20.53 4.49 -1.84
C ALA A 92 21.95 4.68 -1.28
N ARG A 93 22.64 5.78 -1.61
CA ARG A 93 23.99 6.08 -1.08
C ARG A 93 23.99 6.25 0.44
N VAL A 94 22.98 6.91 1.00
CA VAL A 94 22.82 7.06 2.45
C VAL A 94 22.60 5.68 3.09
N GLN A 95 21.70 4.87 2.54
CA GLN A 95 21.44 3.52 3.06
C GLN A 95 22.67 2.60 2.95
N THR A 96 23.45 2.67 1.87
CA THR A 96 24.72 1.92 1.77
C THR A 96 25.71 2.34 2.82
N ARG A 97 25.89 3.65 3.03
CA ARG A 97 26.88 4.18 3.98
C ARG A 97 26.51 3.90 5.44
N PHE A 98 25.25 4.04 5.80
CA PHE A 98 24.83 4.04 7.22
C PHE A 98 24.06 2.78 7.64
N LEU A 99 23.46 2.05 6.70
CA LEU A 99 22.71 0.82 6.96
C LEU A 99 23.35 -0.44 6.35
N GLY A 100 24.48 -0.29 5.65
CA GLY A 100 25.17 -1.41 5.00
C GLY A 100 24.38 -2.07 3.87
N ARG A 101 23.33 -1.42 3.36
CA ARG A 101 22.49 -1.98 2.29
C ARG A 101 23.22 -1.90 0.94
N PRO A 102 23.30 -2.98 0.15
CA PRO A 102 23.92 -2.93 -1.16
C PRO A 102 23.21 -1.92 -2.05
N ARG A 103 23.97 -1.20 -2.87
CA ARG A 103 23.40 -0.27 -3.84
C ARG A 103 22.74 -1.07 -4.96
N LEU A 104 21.46 -0.80 -5.21
CA LEU A 104 20.73 -1.38 -6.32
C LEU A 104 21.18 -0.74 -7.64
N SER A 105 21.61 -1.55 -8.61
CA SER A 105 21.89 -1.10 -9.98
C SER A 105 20.71 -1.36 -10.93
N HIS A 106 20.74 -0.77 -12.12
CA HIS A 106 19.79 -1.09 -13.18
C HIS A 106 19.87 -2.55 -13.62
N GLU A 107 21.07 -3.15 -13.61
CA GLU A 107 21.26 -4.57 -13.93
C GLU A 107 20.60 -5.47 -12.88
N ASP A 108 20.80 -5.17 -11.59
CA ASP A 108 20.13 -5.89 -10.49
C ASP A 108 18.61 -5.78 -10.58
N GLN A 109 18.11 -4.58 -10.92
CA GLN A 109 16.68 -4.33 -11.06
C GLN A 109 16.09 -5.08 -12.26
N PHE A 110 16.82 -5.16 -13.37
CA PHE A 110 16.43 -5.91 -14.56
C PHE A 110 16.46 -7.43 -14.34
N ALA A 111 17.46 -7.92 -13.59
CA ALA A 111 17.61 -9.32 -13.23
C ALA A 111 16.71 -9.74 -12.03
N SER A 112 15.97 -8.80 -11.45
CA SER A 112 15.14 -9.03 -10.28
C SER A 112 14.12 -10.16 -10.50
N PRO A 113 13.88 -11.02 -9.50
CA PRO A 113 12.83 -12.04 -9.58
C PRO A 113 11.42 -11.46 -9.51
N ASN A 114 11.28 -10.14 -9.36
CA ASN A 114 9.98 -9.44 -9.36
C ASN A 114 9.16 -9.84 -10.60
N LYS A 115 7.86 -10.00 -10.37
CA LYS A 115 6.85 -10.34 -11.37
C LYS A 115 5.81 -9.24 -11.42
N HIS A 116 5.23 -9.04 -12.60
CA HIS A 116 4.18 -8.06 -12.83
C HIS A 116 2.88 -8.77 -13.22
N ALA A 117 1.77 -8.33 -12.67
CA ALA A 117 0.43 -8.74 -13.05
C ALA A 117 -0.45 -7.51 -13.27
N PHE A 118 -1.34 -7.59 -14.26
CA PHE A 118 -2.35 -6.58 -14.54
C PHE A 118 -3.72 -7.26 -14.53
N VAL A 119 -4.58 -6.84 -13.60
CA VAL A 119 -5.91 -7.44 -13.41
C VAL A 119 -6.93 -6.32 -13.34
N ASN A 120 -7.87 -6.26 -14.29
CA ASN A 120 -8.93 -5.24 -14.33
C ASN A 120 -8.43 -3.78 -14.21
N GLY A 121 -7.22 -3.50 -14.72
CA GLY A 121 -6.57 -2.19 -14.62
C GLY A 121 -5.78 -1.96 -13.32
N HIS A 122 -5.85 -2.87 -12.35
CA HIS A 122 -4.96 -2.89 -11.18
C HIS A 122 -3.58 -3.39 -11.60
N ALA A 123 -2.55 -2.63 -11.25
CA ALA A 123 -1.17 -3.03 -11.50
C ALA A 123 -0.56 -3.61 -10.22
N ILE A 124 0.11 -4.74 -10.34
CA ILE A 124 0.61 -5.50 -9.20
C ILE A 124 2.05 -5.91 -9.52
N THR A 125 2.98 -5.48 -8.68
CA THR A 125 4.32 -6.06 -8.61
C THR A 125 4.36 -6.99 -7.40
N PHE A 126 4.89 -8.19 -7.57
CA PHE A 126 5.11 -9.12 -6.48
C PHE A 126 6.43 -9.86 -6.67
N ARG A 127 6.94 -10.47 -5.61
CA ARG A 127 8.15 -11.28 -5.67
C ARG A 127 8.05 -12.49 -4.79
N ASP A 128 8.93 -13.44 -5.09
CA ASP A 128 9.24 -14.50 -4.15
C ASP A 128 10.04 -13.91 -2.98
N ALA A 129 9.58 -14.17 -1.76
CA ALA A 129 10.20 -13.70 -0.54
C ALA A 129 10.82 -14.87 0.21
N ASP A 130 11.94 -14.60 0.87
CA ASP A 130 12.55 -15.55 1.77
C ASP A 130 11.61 -15.85 2.94
N ASP A 131 11.52 -17.12 3.33
CA ASP A 131 10.58 -17.61 4.33
C ASP A 131 10.72 -16.90 5.69
N ASN A 132 11.93 -16.45 6.04
CA ASN A 132 12.21 -15.83 7.34
C ASN A 132 12.15 -14.30 7.32
N MET A 133 11.81 -13.66 6.19
CA MET A 133 11.80 -12.19 6.10
C MET A 133 10.50 -11.58 6.66
N PRO A 134 10.60 -10.72 7.71
CA PRO A 134 9.43 -10.03 8.23
C PRO A 134 8.70 -9.22 7.16
N ARG A 135 7.36 -9.26 7.19
CA ARG A 135 6.51 -8.58 6.20
C ARG A 135 6.50 -7.06 6.36
N TYR A 136 6.71 -6.58 7.58
CA TYR A 136 6.95 -5.17 7.86
C TYR A 136 8.45 -4.91 7.91
N VAL A 137 8.93 -4.03 7.03
CA VAL A 137 10.35 -3.67 6.94
C VAL A 137 10.62 -2.20 7.21
N HIS A 138 9.61 -1.33 7.06
CA HIS A 138 9.73 0.07 7.39
C HIS A 138 9.84 0.25 8.91
N GLY A 139 10.87 0.97 9.36
CA GLY A 139 11.11 1.20 10.78
C GLY A 139 11.92 0.12 11.49
N MET A 140 12.30 -0.94 10.76
CA MET A 140 13.23 -1.94 11.26
C MET A 140 14.64 -1.34 11.35
N SER A 141 15.26 -1.46 12.51
CA SER A 141 16.66 -1.09 12.79
C SER A 141 17.38 -2.27 13.45
N SER A 142 18.69 -2.17 13.63
CA SER A 142 19.47 -3.16 14.38
C SER A 142 18.95 -3.37 15.81
N GLU A 143 18.29 -2.35 16.39
CA GLU A 143 17.71 -2.41 17.73
C GLU A 143 16.33 -3.07 17.73
N THR A 144 15.50 -2.82 16.71
CA THR A 144 14.11 -3.30 16.67
C THR A 144 13.91 -4.59 15.89
N ILE A 145 14.90 -5.05 15.12
CA ILE A 145 14.79 -6.24 14.23
C ILE A 145 14.26 -7.49 14.95
N ARG A 146 14.64 -7.70 16.22
CA ARG A 146 14.16 -8.83 17.02
C ARG A 146 12.66 -8.79 17.25
N LEU A 147 12.09 -7.61 17.53
CA LEU A 147 10.65 -7.41 17.72
C LEU A 147 9.87 -7.71 16.45
N PHE A 148 10.39 -7.26 15.30
CA PHE A 148 9.77 -7.54 14.00
C PHE A 148 9.83 -9.02 13.64
N GLN A 149 10.96 -9.69 13.93
CA GLN A 149 11.10 -11.13 13.70
C GLN A 149 10.17 -11.93 14.60
N GLU A 150 10.15 -11.66 15.90
CA GLU A 150 9.25 -12.33 16.85
C GLU A 150 7.78 -12.14 16.46
N TYR A 151 7.40 -10.94 16.05
CA TYR A 151 6.05 -10.68 15.57
C TYR A 151 5.75 -11.43 14.26
N HIS A 152 6.72 -11.54 13.35
CA HIS A 152 6.56 -12.32 12.13
C HIS A 152 6.37 -13.81 12.45
N ASP A 153 7.23 -14.37 13.30
CA ASP A 153 7.23 -15.80 13.64
C ASP A 153 5.94 -16.18 14.38
N THR A 154 5.47 -15.34 15.31
CA THR A 154 4.23 -15.58 16.07
C THR A 154 2.97 -15.45 15.23
N THR A 155 2.97 -14.59 14.21
CA THR A 155 1.79 -14.39 13.35
C THR A 155 1.77 -15.29 12.11
N THR A 156 2.90 -15.85 11.69
CA THR A 156 2.98 -16.68 10.47
C THR A 156 2.05 -17.89 10.47
N PRO A 157 1.90 -18.67 11.56
CA PRO A 157 0.97 -19.81 11.58
C PRO A 157 -0.48 -19.43 11.25
N GLU A 158 -0.95 -18.28 11.76
CA GLU A 158 -2.29 -17.75 11.46
C GLU A 158 -2.41 -17.35 9.98
N VAL A 159 -1.39 -16.66 9.45
CA VAL A 159 -1.35 -16.24 8.04
C VAL A 159 -1.34 -17.46 7.12
N GLU A 160 -0.62 -18.53 7.47
CA GLU A 160 -0.61 -19.80 6.73
C GLU A 160 -1.96 -20.48 6.74
N GLN A 161 -2.63 -20.53 7.90
CA GLN A 161 -3.98 -21.08 7.99
C GLN A 161 -4.95 -20.34 7.06
N ARG A 162 -4.81 -19.02 6.95
CA ARG A 162 -5.71 -18.17 6.17
C ARG A 162 -5.42 -18.18 4.67
N LEU A 163 -4.15 -18.06 4.29
CA LEU A 163 -3.75 -17.84 2.90
C LEU A 163 -3.12 -19.08 2.24
N GLY A 164 -2.77 -20.09 3.04
CA GLY A 164 -1.92 -21.20 2.62
C GLY A 164 -0.44 -20.83 2.59
N THR A 165 0.42 -21.83 2.73
CA THR A 165 1.89 -21.67 2.86
C THR A 165 2.51 -20.83 1.75
N LEU A 166 2.09 -21.03 0.49
CA LEU A 166 2.65 -20.27 -0.64
C LEU A 166 2.45 -18.76 -0.46
N ARG A 167 1.21 -18.31 -0.23
CA ARG A 167 0.90 -16.89 -0.10
C ARG A 167 1.43 -16.29 1.20
N ALA A 168 1.42 -17.08 2.28
CA ALA A 168 1.91 -16.63 3.57
C ALA A 168 3.44 -16.41 3.58
N ARG A 169 4.20 -17.35 3.01
CA ARG A 169 5.67 -17.39 3.13
C ARG A 169 6.44 -16.90 1.91
N ARG A 170 5.90 -17.09 0.71
CA ARG A 170 6.64 -16.85 -0.54
C ARG A 170 6.14 -15.64 -1.32
N VAL A 171 4.85 -15.36 -1.30
CA VAL A 171 4.32 -14.22 -2.07
C VAL A 171 4.43 -12.93 -1.27
N GLN A 172 5.26 -12.00 -1.73
CA GLN A 172 5.31 -10.64 -1.20
C GLN A 172 4.78 -9.65 -2.22
N LEU A 173 3.64 -9.03 -1.89
CA LEU A 173 3.13 -7.87 -2.61
C LEU A 173 4.11 -6.70 -2.45
N ALA A 174 4.54 -6.14 -3.58
CA ALA A 174 5.42 -4.98 -3.65
C ALA A 174 4.60 -3.76 -4.13
N ASN A 175 5.18 -2.94 -5.00
CA ASN A 175 4.50 -1.77 -5.54
C ASN A 175 3.27 -2.19 -6.34
N HIS A 176 2.14 -1.54 -6.08
CA HIS A 176 0.87 -1.84 -6.71
C HIS A 176 0.00 -0.60 -6.80
N SER A 177 -0.91 -0.60 -7.76
CA SER A 177 -1.97 0.38 -7.88
C SER A 177 -3.32 -0.30 -7.96
N ILE A 178 -4.28 0.21 -7.18
CA ILE A 178 -5.67 -0.16 -7.31
C ILE A 178 -6.30 0.96 -8.14
N PHE A 179 -6.54 0.67 -9.42
CA PHE A 179 -7.25 1.57 -10.33
C PHE A 179 -8.47 2.23 -9.64
N PRO A 180 -8.78 3.51 -9.96
CA PRO A 180 -7.96 4.40 -10.77
C PRO A 180 -6.76 4.93 -10.01
N ASN A 181 -6.90 5.30 -8.74
CA ASN A 181 -5.99 6.21 -8.06
C ASN A 181 -5.48 5.73 -6.69
N GLY A 182 -5.65 4.46 -6.39
CA GLY A 182 -5.02 3.81 -5.24
C GLY A 182 -3.56 3.48 -5.54
N ILE A 183 -2.68 3.79 -4.61
CA ILE A 183 -1.22 3.72 -4.76
C ILE A 183 -0.62 3.03 -3.53
N LEU A 184 0.33 2.10 -3.77
CA LEU A 184 1.29 1.54 -2.82
C LEU A 184 0.77 1.37 -1.38
N GLY A 185 0.09 0.25 -1.12
CA GLY A 185 -0.60 0.00 0.14
C GLY A 185 -1.92 0.76 0.15
N LEU A 186 -2.02 1.79 0.98
CA LEU A 186 -3.20 2.66 1.02
C LEU A 186 -2.79 4.12 0.92
N ARG A 187 -2.51 4.55 -0.31
CA ARG A 187 -2.36 5.96 -0.67
C ARG A 187 -3.35 6.31 -1.77
N LEU A 188 -3.75 7.58 -1.83
CA LEU A 188 -4.74 8.06 -2.80
C LEU A 188 -4.20 9.30 -3.52
N ALA A 189 -4.09 9.23 -4.84
CA ALA A 189 -3.86 10.39 -5.70
C ALA A 189 -5.20 11.02 -6.10
N LEU A 190 -5.69 11.99 -5.31
CA LEU A 190 -6.98 12.62 -5.56
C LEU A 190 -6.83 13.77 -6.57
N PRO A 191 -7.46 13.70 -7.75
CA PRO A 191 -7.34 14.76 -8.75
C PRO A 191 -7.93 16.09 -8.24
N ARG A 192 -7.15 17.17 -8.37
CA ARG A 192 -7.57 18.57 -8.14
C ARG A 192 -7.47 19.37 -9.45
N GLY A 193 -8.02 18.79 -10.51
CA GLY A 193 -7.84 19.26 -11.89
C GLY A 193 -6.75 18.46 -12.63
N PRO A 194 -6.39 18.86 -13.87
CA PRO A 194 -5.46 18.10 -14.69
C PRO A 194 -3.99 18.27 -14.29
N LEU A 195 -3.63 19.33 -13.55
CA LEU A 195 -2.24 19.69 -13.23
C LEU A 195 -1.95 19.70 -11.73
N LYS A 196 -2.85 19.13 -10.92
CA LYS A 196 -2.72 19.13 -9.47
C LYS A 196 -3.36 17.89 -8.87
N THR A 197 -2.68 17.33 -7.88
CA THR A 197 -3.13 16.17 -7.12
C THR A 197 -3.06 16.49 -5.63
N GLU A 198 -4.09 16.09 -4.89
CA GLU A 198 -4.01 16.00 -3.44
C GLU A 198 -3.72 14.56 -3.06
N PHE A 199 -2.55 14.34 -2.46
CA PHE A 199 -2.08 13.02 -2.13
C PHE A 199 -2.41 12.71 -0.67
N TRP A 200 -2.99 11.54 -0.41
CA TRP A 200 -3.28 11.06 0.94
C TRP A 200 -2.46 9.80 1.18
N HIS A 201 -1.65 9.81 2.24
CA HIS A 201 -0.84 8.66 2.63
C HIS A 201 -1.26 8.13 4.00
N PHE A 202 -1.70 6.88 4.05
CA PHE A 202 -1.94 6.13 5.27
C PHE A 202 -0.81 5.12 5.53
N VAL A 203 -0.40 4.98 6.79
CA VAL A 203 0.44 3.85 7.20
C VAL A 203 -0.46 2.71 7.64
N LEU A 204 -0.30 1.55 7.03
CA LEU A 204 -1.05 0.35 7.40
C LEU A 204 -0.24 -0.47 8.40
N VAL A 205 -0.92 -0.93 9.43
CA VAL A 205 -0.43 -1.88 10.43
C VAL A 205 -1.52 -2.88 10.73
N ASP A 206 -1.18 -4.05 11.24
CA ASP A 206 -2.21 -4.92 11.81
C ASP A 206 -2.81 -4.26 13.05
N ARG A 207 -4.11 -4.44 13.23
CA ARG A 207 -4.85 -3.80 14.33
C ARG A 207 -4.32 -4.20 15.71
N ASP A 208 -3.96 -5.45 15.89
CA ASP A 208 -3.47 -6.04 17.13
C ASP A 208 -1.93 -6.08 17.23
N MET A 209 -1.22 -5.45 16.29
CA MET A 209 0.24 -5.33 16.37
C MET A 209 0.65 -4.60 17.66
N PRO A 210 1.72 -5.04 18.35
CA PRO A 210 2.24 -4.33 19.52
C PRO A 210 2.55 -2.86 19.24
N GLU A 211 2.24 -1.99 20.19
CA GLU A 211 2.25 -0.54 19.96
C GLU A 211 3.65 0.03 19.69
N GLU A 212 4.67 -0.61 20.22
CA GLU A 212 6.07 -0.30 19.91
C GLU A 212 6.40 -0.57 18.44
N ILE A 213 5.96 -1.71 17.90
CA ILE A 213 6.15 -2.06 16.49
C ILE A 213 5.32 -1.13 15.60
N LYS A 214 4.06 -0.85 15.95
CA LYS A 214 3.24 0.13 15.21
C LYS A 214 3.90 1.51 15.15
N ARG A 215 4.48 1.97 16.27
CA ARG A 215 5.21 3.23 16.32
C ARG A 215 6.43 3.20 15.41
N ALA A 216 7.22 2.13 15.43
CA ALA A 216 8.37 1.96 14.54
C ALA A 216 7.96 1.97 13.06
N VAL A 217 6.93 1.20 12.68
CA VAL A 217 6.39 1.16 11.31
C VAL A 217 5.88 2.53 10.88
N ARG A 218 5.14 3.23 11.74
CA ARG A 218 4.63 4.58 11.46
C ARG A 218 5.76 5.57 11.18
N ILE A 219 6.78 5.61 12.03
CA ILE A 219 7.92 6.53 11.87
C ILE A 219 8.71 6.16 10.62
N GLY A 220 9.04 4.88 10.46
CA GLY A 220 9.83 4.40 9.32
C GLY A 220 9.13 4.59 7.99
N SER A 221 7.81 4.36 7.91
CA SER A 221 7.06 4.58 6.68
C SER A 221 7.05 6.06 6.30
N GLN A 222 6.85 6.96 7.26
CA GLN A 222 6.84 8.41 7.01
C GLN A 222 8.23 8.98 6.69
N ALA A 223 9.29 8.44 7.30
CA ALA A 223 10.67 8.88 7.01
C ALA A 223 11.14 8.49 5.60
N ASN A 224 10.57 7.43 5.02
CA ASN A 224 10.89 7.01 3.66
C ASN A 224 9.92 7.65 2.65
N ASN A 225 8.63 7.59 2.95
CA ASN A 225 7.57 7.81 1.97
C ASN A 225 6.48 8.79 2.45
N GLY A 226 6.77 9.64 3.45
CA GLY A 226 5.88 10.71 3.87
C GLY A 226 6.09 11.98 3.05
N ALA A 227 5.38 13.05 3.40
CA ALA A 227 5.55 14.36 2.75
C ALA A 227 6.97 14.96 2.87
N ALA A 228 7.77 14.46 3.82
CA ALA A 228 9.19 14.78 3.98
C ALA A 228 10.05 13.50 3.93
N GLY A 229 9.57 12.48 3.22
CA GLY A 229 10.21 11.19 3.08
C GLY A 229 11.43 11.26 2.16
N MET A 230 12.44 10.45 2.44
CA MET A 230 13.66 10.39 1.64
C MET A 230 13.42 9.95 0.19
N PHE A 231 12.43 9.09 -0.06
CA PHE A 231 12.09 8.56 -1.38
C PHE A 231 11.01 9.39 -2.07
N ASP A 232 9.88 9.65 -1.39
CA ASP A 232 8.74 10.38 -1.97
C ASP A 232 9.09 11.82 -2.42
N GLN A 233 10.19 12.42 -1.93
CA GLN A 233 10.66 13.73 -2.42
C GLN A 233 11.51 13.65 -3.70
N ASP A 234 12.06 12.47 -4.02
CA ASP A 234 12.85 12.21 -5.22
C ASP A 234 11.95 11.80 -6.41
N ASP A 235 10.73 11.29 -6.11
CA ASP A 235 9.66 10.99 -7.07
C ASP A 235 9.01 12.27 -7.64
#